data_AF-A0A0F9PT20-F1
#
_entry.id   AF-A0A0F9PT20-F1
#
_cell.length_a   1.000
_cell.length_b   1.000
_cell.length_c   1.000
_cell.angle_alpha   90.00
_cell.angle_beta   90.00
_cell.angle_gamma   90.00
#
_symmetry.space_group_name_H-M   'P 1'
#
loop_
_entity.id
_entity.type
_entity.pdbx_description
1 polymer ?
#
loop_
_entity_poly.entity_id
_entity_poly.type
_entity_poly.pdbx_seq_one_letter_code
_entity_poly.pdbx_strand_id
1 'polypeptide(L)'
;MKKLIIILALLILPVQAEAWSRADTIFQLAYTTLHVVDWGQTRYVTKNYNRFHETNIVLGESPSIGQVNTYFLTTLIGHGIVSYFLPDKVVVFDLKFNPRRIWQTVSIGIEIKHVVNNFSVGVKMSF
;
A
#
# COMPACT_ATOMS: atom_id res chain seq x y z
N MET A 1 -23.21 -19.45 -4.31
CA MET A 1 -23.68 -19.62 -2.91
C MET A 1 -22.52 -19.72 -1.91
N LYS A 2 -21.59 -20.68 -2.00
CA LYS A 2 -20.45 -20.81 -1.06
C LYS A 2 -19.60 -19.53 -0.90
N LYS A 3 -19.27 -18.84 -2.00
CA LYS A 3 -18.53 -17.56 -1.99
C LYS A 3 -19.29 -16.43 -1.27
N LEU A 4 -20.61 -16.39 -1.40
CA LEU A 4 -21.48 -15.39 -0.77
C LEU A 4 -21.57 -15.61 0.74
N ILE A 5 -21.60 -16.88 1.18
CA ILE A 5 -21.60 -17.27 2.60
C ILE A 5 -20.27 -16.89 3.27
N ILE A 6 -19.13 -17.06 2.58
CA ILE A 6 -17.82 -16.64 3.10
C ILE A 6 -17.74 -15.12 3.26
N ILE A 7 -18.25 -14.36 2.28
CA ILE A 7 -18.29 -12.89 2.33
C ILE A 7 -19.20 -12.40 3.46
N LEU A 8 -20.38 -12.98 3.62
CA LEU A 8 -21.29 -12.67 4.73
C LEU A 8 -20.70 -13.06 6.09
N ALA A 9 -20.02 -14.20 6.19
CA ALA A 9 -19.35 -14.63 7.43
C ALA A 9 -18.21 -13.68 7.84
N LEU A 10 -17.48 -13.10 6.88
CA LEU A 10 -16.44 -12.11 7.13
C LEU A 10 -17.01 -10.75 7.60
N LEU A 11 -18.24 -10.40 7.20
CA LEU A 11 -18.91 -9.15 7.56
C LEU A 11 -19.56 -9.17 8.95
N ILE A 12 -19.78 -10.34 9.55
CA ILE A 12 -20.44 -10.51 10.85
C ILE A 12 -19.42 -10.61 12.01
N LEU A 13 -18.12 -10.66 11.70
CA LEU A 13 -17.09 -10.60 12.73
C LEU A 13 -17.13 -9.21 13.39
N PRO A 14 -17.16 -9.13 14.73
CA PRO A 14 -17.11 -7.84 15.41
C PRO A 14 -15.81 -7.14 15.02
N VAL A 15 -15.94 -6.08 14.22
CA VAL A 15 -14.88 -5.11 13.99
C VAL A 15 -14.71 -4.33 15.29
N GLN A 16 -13.98 -4.93 16.24
CA GLN A 16 -13.33 -4.17 17.27
C GLN A 16 -12.01 -3.70 16.68
N ALA A 17 -11.99 -2.47 16.18
CA ALA A 17 -10.75 -1.82 15.81
C ALA A 17 -9.92 -1.62 17.09
N GLU A 18 -8.99 -2.53 17.32
CA GLU A 18 -8.07 -2.47 18.45
C GLU A 18 -7.16 -1.24 18.27
N ALA A 19 -6.96 -0.50 19.36
CA ALA A 19 -6.16 0.72 19.34
C ALA A 19 -4.78 0.46 18.76
N TRP A 20 -4.30 1.35 17.89
CA TRP A 20 -2.98 1.18 17.29
C TRP A 20 -1.89 1.22 18.36
N SER A 21 -1.02 0.22 18.33
CA SER A 21 0.21 0.24 19.09
C SER A 21 1.17 1.28 18.50
N ARG A 22 2.15 1.73 19.30
CA ARG A 22 3.24 2.59 18.79
C ARG A 22 3.95 1.97 17.58
N ALA A 23 4.09 0.65 17.56
CA ALA A 23 4.70 -0.07 16.45
C ALA A 23 3.83 -0.03 15.19
N ASP A 24 2.50 -0.07 15.30
CA ASP A 24 1.60 0.07 14.15
C ASP A 24 1.72 1.47 13.53
N THR A 25 1.80 2.51 14.37
CA THR A 25 2.01 3.88 13.92
C THR A 25 3.34 4.04 13.20
N ILE A 26 4.44 3.48 13.73
CA ILE A 26 5.77 3.57 13.11
C ILE A 26 5.78 2.89 11.73
N PHE A 27 5.19 1.70 11.61
CA PHE A 27 5.14 1.00 10.32
C PHE A 27 4.22 1.70 9.32
N GLN A 28 3.08 2.23 9.77
CA GLN A 28 2.23 3.02 8.89
C GLN A 28 2.95 4.28 8.40
N LEU A 29 3.71 4.94 9.28
CA LEU A 29 4.51 6.11 8.92
C LEU A 29 5.58 5.73 7.89
N ALA A 30 6.31 4.64 8.11
CA ALA A 30 7.32 4.14 7.18
C ALA A 30 6.72 3.83 5.80
N TYR A 31 5.60 3.11 5.75
CA TYR A 31 4.86 2.87 4.51
C TYR A 31 4.46 4.19 3.84
N THR A 32 3.86 5.11 4.59
CA THR A 32 3.36 6.39 4.07
C THR A 32 4.49 7.21 3.45
N THR A 33 5.65 7.27 4.11
CA THR A 33 6.82 7.96 3.59
C THR A 33 7.29 7.34 2.27
N LEU A 34 7.46 6.02 2.22
CA LEU A 34 7.91 5.35 1.00
C LEU A 34 6.90 5.52 -0.14
N HIS A 35 5.61 5.37 0.13
CA HIS A 35 4.53 5.54 -0.84
C HIS A 35 4.48 6.97 -1.41
N VAL A 36 4.75 7.99 -0.59
CA VAL A 36 4.86 9.38 -1.07
C VAL A 36 6.12 9.60 -1.92
N VAL A 37 7.22 8.92 -1.61
CA VAL A 37 8.43 8.95 -2.44
C VAL A 37 8.16 8.30 -3.79
N ASP A 38 7.55 7.11 -3.81
CA ASP A 38 7.18 6.41 -5.05
C ASP A 38 6.20 7.24 -5.88
N TRP A 39 5.20 7.86 -5.25
CA TRP A 39 4.31 8.81 -5.91
C TRP A 39 5.09 9.95 -6.59
N GLY A 40 6.03 10.56 -5.88
CA GLY A 40 6.91 11.59 -6.45
C GLY A 40 7.74 11.08 -7.63
N GLN A 41 8.22 9.83 -7.56
CA GLN A 41 8.99 9.20 -8.64
C GLN A 41 8.13 8.88 -9.86
N THR A 42 6.93 8.31 -9.69
CA THR A 42 6.00 8.07 -10.80
C THR A 42 5.57 9.37 -11.48
N ARG A 43 5.36 10.46 -10.73
CA ARG A 43 5.11 11.78 -11.31
C ARG A 43 6.28 12.29 -12.15
N TYR A 44 7.51 12.03 -11.73
CA TYR A 44 8.69 12.37 -12.53
C TYR A 44 8.76 11.54 -13.81
N VAL A 45 8.54 10.22 -13.74
CA VAL A 45 8.45 9.33 -14.91
C VAL A 45 7.41 9.87 -15.90
N THR A 46 6.22 10.24 -15.39
CA THR A 46 5.12 10.78 -16.18
C THR A 46 5.48 12.06 -16.94
N LYS A 47 6.38 12.88 -16.41
CA LYS A 47 6.86 14.11 -17.07
C LYS A 47 8.03 13.87 -18.04
N ASN A 48 8.60 12.68 -18.06
CA ASN A 48 9.84 12.34 -18.76
C ASN A 48 9.71 11.04 -19.56
N TYR A 49 8.57 10.81 -20.23
CA TYR A 49 8.30 9.58 -21.01
C TYR A 49 9.27 9.34 -22.17
N ASN A 50 10.00 10.36 -22.61
CA ASN A 50 11.08 10.21 -23.57
C ASN A 50 12.28 9.40 -23.03
N ARG A 51 12.34 9.17 -21.71
CA ARG A 51 13.45 8.48 -21.02
C ARG A 51 13.00 7.31 -20.14
N PHE A 52 11.77 7.35 -19.64
CA PHE A 52 11.24 6.37 -18.70
C PHE A 52 9.86 5.89 -19.16
N HIS A 53 9.45 4.71 -18.74
CA HIS A 53 8.10 4.19 -18.96
C HIS A 53 7.51 3.68 -17.65
N GLU A 54 6.20 3.86 -17.46
CA GLU A 54 5.49 3.32 -16.29
C GLU A 54 5.27 1.81 -16.49
N THR A 55 5.46 1.04 -15.43
CA THR A 55 5.31 -0.43 -15.43
C THR A 55 4.12 -0.90 -14.60
N ASN A 56 3.50 0.01 -13.85
CA ASN A 56 2.31 -0.25 -13.07
C ASN A 56 1.11 -0.53 -13.99
N ILE A 57 0.70 -1.79 -14.03
CA ILE A 57 -0.40 -2.30 -14.87
C ILE A 57 -1.71 -1.54 -14.60
N VAL A 58 -1.95 -1.07 -13.37
CA VAL A 58 -3.18 -0.34 -13.02
C VAL A 58 -3.20 1.06 -13.63
N LEU A 59 -2.03 1.72 -13.70
CA LEU A 59 -1.89 3.06 -14.28
C LEU A 59 -1.81 3.04 -15.82
N GLY A 60 -1.35 1.92 -16.39
CA GLY A 60 -1.08 1.79 -17.82
C GLY A 60 0.25 2.44 -18.24
N GLU A 61 0.52 2.47 -19.55
CA GLU A 61 1.84 2.84 -20.09
C GLU A 61 2.13 4.35 -20.03
N SER A 62 1.10 5.20 -20.11
CA SER A 62 1.25 6.65 -20.14
C SER A 62 0.14 7.37 -19.37
N PRO A 63 0.00 7.13 -18.06
CA PRO A 63 -0.96 7.85 -17.23
C PRO A 63 -0.71 9.37 -17.27
N SER A 64 -1.78 10.14 -17.19
CA SER A 64 -1.73 11.56 -16.88
C SER A 64 -1.37 11.79 -15.40
N ILE A 65 -0.87 12.98 -15.06
CA ILE A 65 -0.57 13.36 -13.67
C ILE A 65 -1.82 13.24 -12.77
N GLY A 66 -3.00 13.55 -13.30
CA GLY A 66 -4.26 13.39 -12.57
C GLY A 66 -4.52 11.92 -12.20
N GLN A 67 -4.33 10.99 -13.14
CA GLN A 67 -4.49 9.56 -12.88
C GLN A 67 -3.49 9.04 -11.84
N VAL A 68 -2.23 9.46 -11.95
CA VAL A 68 -1.19 9.15 -10.95
C VAL A 68 -1.62 9.63 -9.57
N ASN A 69 -2.05 10.89 -9.45
CA ASN A 69 -2.46 11.46 -8.16
C ASN A 69 -3.66 10.73 -7.56
N THR A 70 -4.69 10.43 -8.37
CA THR A 70 -5.87 9.69 -7.92
C THR A 70 -5.49 8.29 -7.44
N TYR A 71 -4.63 7.59 -8.19
CA TYR A 71 -4.18 6.25 -7.82
C TYR A 71 -3.46 6.26 -6.47
N PHE A 72 -2.37 7.03 -6.34
CA PHE A 72 -1.56 7.05 -5.12
C PHE A 72 -2.34 7.56 -3.90
N LEU A 73 -3.19 8.58 -4.06
CA LEU A 73 -4.04 9.03 -2.96
C LEU A 73 -5.02 7.94 -2.52
N THR A 74 -5.64 7.25 -3.49
CA THR A 74 -6.62 6.19 -3.21
C THR A 74 -5.96 4.98 -2.55
N THR A 75 -4.78 4.57 -3.02
CA THR A 75 -4.03 3.45 -2.42
C THR A 75 -3.46 3.80 -1.05
N LEU A 76 -3.04 5.05 -0.83
CA LEU A 76 -2.60 5.52 0.48
C LEU A 76 -3.73 5.42 1.52
N ILE A 77 -4.89 6.00 1.20
CA ILE A 77 -6.07 5.97 2.07
C ILE A 77 -6.54 4.53 2.25
N GLY A 78 -6.64 3.77 1.17
CA GLY A 78 -7.04 2.36 1.18
C GLY A 78 -6.13 1.51 2.08
N HIS A 79 -4.81 1.67 1.98
CA HIS A 79 -3.87 0.97 2.85
C HIS A 79 -4.06 1.34 4.33
N GLY A 80 -4.27 2.63 4.63
CA GLY A 80 -4.54 3.10 5.99
C GLY A 80 -5.83 2.48 6.56
N ILE A 81 -6.91 2.46 5.77
CA ILE A 81 -8.19 1.83 6.12
C ILE A 81 -8.00 0.34 6.38
N VAL A 82 -7.34 -0.39 5.48
CA VAL A 82 -7.08 -1.83 5.65
C VAL A 82 -6.26 -2.07 6.91
N SER A 83 -5.20 -1.28 7.14
CA SER A 83 -4.35 -1.41 8.33
C SER A 83 -5.14 -1.14 9.63
N TYR A 84 -6.08 -0.20 9.59
CA TYR A 84 -6.95 0.12 10.72
C TYR A 84 -7.88 -1.03 11.08
N PHE A 85 -8.47 -1.69 10.08
CA PHE A 85 -9.43 -2.77 10.29
C PHE A 85 -8.79 -4.15 10.50
N LEU A 86 -7.53 -4.34 10.11
CA LEU A 86 -6.83 -5.60 10.38
C LEU A 86 -6.57 -5.76 11.89
N PRO A 87 -6.87 -6.93 12.47
CA PRO A 87 -6.58 -7.21 13.88
C PRO A 87 -5.06 -7.29 14.10
N ASP A 88 -4.60 -6.93 15.30
CA ASP A 88 -3.19 -7.07 15.66
C ASP A 88 -2.84 -8.51 16.10
N LYS A 89 -3.87 -9.33 16.34
CA LYS A 89 -3.71 -10.70 16.82
C LYS A 89 -4.86 -11.59 16.37
N VAL A 90 -4.50 -12.67 15.69
CA VAL A 90 -5.40 -13.77 15.30
C VAL A 90 -4.77 -15.08 15.72
N VAL A 91 -5.57 -16.00 16.27
CA VAL A 91 -5.12 -17.34 16.64
C VAL A 91 -5.79 -18.36 15.73
N VAL A 92 -4.99 -19.16 15.01
CA VAL A 92 -5.47 -20.24 14.12
C VAL A 92 -4.63 -21.49 14.39
N PHE A 93 -5.26 -22.61 14.78
CA PHE A 93 -4.55 -23.85 15.15
C PHE A 93 -3.43 -23.63 16.19
N ASP A 94 -3.71 -22.87 17.25
CA ASP A 94 -2.75 -22.46 18.30
C ASP A 94 -1.56 -21.60 17.83
N LEU A 95 -1.51 -21.23 16.56
CA LEU A 95 -0.53 -20.29 16.01
C LEU A 95 -1.07 -18.87 16.11
N LYS A 96 -0.24 -17.97 16.66
CA LYS A 96 -0.56 -16.54 16.82
C LYS A 96 0.02 -15.75 15.65
N PHE A 97 -0.83 -15.02 14.94
CA PHE A 97 -0.46 -14.18 13.81
C PHE A 97 -0.85 -12.73 14.08
N ASN A 98 -0.07 -11.80 13.54
CA ASN A 98 -0.41 -10.38 13.50
C ASN A 98 -0.63 -9.96 12.04
N PRO A 99 -1.87 -10.09 11.50
CA PRO A 99 -2.12 -9.81 10.10
C PRO A 99 -1.93 -8.34 9.74
N ARG A 100 -2.22 -7.40 10.67
CA ARG A 100 -1.90 -5.97 10.48
C ARG A 100 -0.41 -5.76 10.23
N ARG A 101 0.45 -6.36 11.06
CA ARG A 101 1.91 -6.26 10.92
C ARG A 101 2.38 -6.90 9.61
N ILE A 102 1.86 -8.06 9.26
CA ILE A 102 2.21 -8.74 8.00
C ILE A 102 1.86 -7.84 6.82
N TRP A 103 0.64 -7.30 6.78
CA TRP A 103 0.18 -6.37 5.76
C TRP A 103 1.12 -5.17 5.61
N GLN A 104 1.36 -4.43 6.70
CA GLN A 104 2.24 -3.26 6.67
C GLN A 104 3.68 -3.60 6.24
N THR A 105 4.22 -4.72 6.73
CA THR A 105 5.60 -5.14 6.42
C THR A 105 5.76 -5.53 4.96
N VAL A 106 4.81 -6.29 4.41
CA VAL A 106 4.82 -6.69 3.00
C VAL A 106 4.69 -5.45 2.10
N SER A 107 3.78 -4.54 2.41
CA SER A 107 3.61 -3.29 1.68
C SER A 107 4.89 -2.44 1.70
N ILE A 108 5.53 -2.28 2.86
CA ILE A 108 6.84 -1.60 2.97
C ILE A 108 7.89 -2.26 2.08
N GLY A 109 7.97 -3.59 2.06
CA GLY A 109 8.93 -4.31 1.21
C GLY A 109 8.70 -4.06 -0.29
N ILE A 110 7.44 -4.02 -0.72
CA ILE A 110 7.05 -3.69 -2.11
C ILE A 110 7.47 -2.25 -2.44
N GLU A 111 7.14 -1.29 -1.57
CA GLU A 111 7.49 0.13 -1.76
C GLU A 111 9.01 0.34 -1.81
N ILE A 112 9.78 -0.30 -0.92
CA ILE A 112 11.25 -0.26 -0.95
C ILE A 112 11.76 -0.73 -2.31
N LYS A 113 11.23 -1.83 -2.83
CA LYS A 113 11.63 -2.36 -4.15
C LYS A 113 11.38 -1.32 -5.26
N HIS A 114 10.19 -0.70 -5.28
CA HIS A 114 9.87 0.33 -6.28
C HIS A 114 10.77 1.55 -6.15
N VAL A 115 10.90 2.10 -4.94
CA VAL A 115 11.71 3.28 -4.67
C VAL A 115 13.17 3.08 -5.05
N VAL A 116 13.76 1.95 -4.65
CA VAL A 116 15.16 1.61 -4.95
C VAL A 116 15.36 1.37 -6.44
N ASN A 117 14.44 0.68 -7.11
CA ASN A 117 14.52 0.45 -8.55
C ASN A 117 14.43 1.78 -9.34
N ASN A 118 13.49 2.64 -8.99
CA ASN A 118 13.35 3.96 -9.61
C ASN A 118 14.63 4.79 -9.39
N PHE A 119 15.14 4.82 -8.15
CA PHE A 119 16.36 5.54 -7.83
C PHE A 119 17.58 4.99 -8.59
N SER A 120 17.72 3.66 -8.71
CA SER A 120 18.88 3.03 -9.38
C SER A 120 18.96 3.33 -10.87
N VAL A 121 17.83 3.56 -11.55
CA VAL A 121 17.78 3.96 -12.96
C VAL A 121 17.75 5.48 -13.16
N GLY A 122 17.91 6.26 -12.09
CA GLY A 122 18.05 7.71 -12.13
C GLY A 122 16.73 8.49 -12.13
N VAL A 123 15.60 7.85 -11.79
CA VAL A 123 14.33 8.56 -11.55
C VAL A 123 14.46 9.42 -10.30
N LYS A 124 14.04 10.68 -10.43
CA LYS A 124 14.02 11.66 -9.33
C LYS A 124 12.60 11.82 -8.81
N MET A 125 12.43 12.55 -7.71
CA MET A 125 11.10 12.95 -7.25
C MET A 125 10.64 14.23 -7.95
N SER A 126 9.35 14.31 -8.28
CA SER A 126 8.66 15.53 -8.67
C SER A 126 7.36 15.68 -7.87
N PHE A 127 7.26 16.75 -7.09
CA PHE A 127 6.02 17.16 -6.42
C PHE A 127 5.22 18.20 -7.21
#